data_AF-A0A662K2X3-F1
#
_entry.id   AF-A0A662K2X3-F1
#
_cell.length_a   1.000
_cell.length_b   1.000
_cell.length_c   1.000
_cell.angle_alpha   90.00
_cell.angle_beta   90.00
_cell.angle_gamma   90.00
#
_symmetry.space_group_name_H-M   'P 1'
#
loop_
_entity.id
_entity.type
_entity.pdbx_description
1 polymer ?
#
loop_
_entity_poly.entity_id
_entity_poly.type
_entity_poly.pdbx_seq_one_letter_code
_entity_poly.pdbx_strand_id
1 'polypeptide(L)'
;MVKNMKLNLGCGGNYKKGYLNVDAFDDTVADEIMSATDLRIEDNKVDEIIADQLIEHLGIVGSIYSLSECFRVLKPGGKLIIETPDLQKTFERYIKGDREDRKNLLPWIYGVDIPGMRHRFCYPEDLLEETLEEIGFSNISKEHFEHDKHQPILKIVCEKPREYKIHQIIATFRKKLLQKEIIDLDNQILSLEQETLIKFFKNAIKNILNNKISVEEVIIEGAVHSPSITSIFLEELKNYNITSDRRLDRYINVLETLAKLDFPSLLLDIMMQTPGFVGEQNKLFSTITEIGKKTVKNLLPSNGKITKNLKTISKDIDPDKKINFFSLKIILLKANNVFQKGVKDFILENYENAIEKFIESTSMNRDQLLGYWNLARLFLLQGNLDKAKQYYENTLVVANKLRDASKIKNAIIEEKKSLNKNKLTEPIVSLDSILK
;
A
#
# COMPACT_ATOMS: atom_id res chain seq x y z
N MET A 1 -19.84 -13.04 -37.53
CA MET A 1 -20.42 -12.56 -36.25
C MET A 1 -19.36 -12.75 -35.19
N VAL A 2 -19.00 -11.72 -34.43
CA VAL A 2 -18.09 -11.90 -33.29
C VAL A 2 -18.85 -12.74 -32.27
N LYS A 3 -18.33 -13.93 -31.96
CA LYS A 3 -18.92 -14.84 -30.97
C LYS A 3 -19.02 -14.10 -29.63
N ASN A 4 -20.19 -14.08 -29.00
CA ASN A 4 -20.33 -13.52 -27.65
C ASN A 4 -19.42 -14.33 -26.71
N MET A 5 -18.53 -13.63 -26.00
CA MET A 5 -17.58 -14.24 -25.08
C MET A 5 -18.08 -14.02 -23.66
N LYS A 6 -18.27 -15.09 -22.92
CA LYS A 6 -18.60 -15.06 -21.50
C LYS A 6 -17.50 -15.75 -20.70
N LEU A 7 -17.23 -15.29 -19.49
CA LEU A 7 -16.15 -15.79 -18.65
C LEU A 7 -16.71 -16.33 -17.33
N ASN A 8 -16.30 -17.55 -16.97
CA ASN A 8 -16.49 -18.12 -15.64
C ASN A 8 -15.13 -18.06 -14.94
N LEU A 9 -14.95 -17.04 -14.09
CA LEU A 9 -13.69 -16.66 -13.50
C LEU A 9 -13.53 -17.27 -12.11
N GLY A 10 -12.41 -17.96 -11.88
CA GLY A 10 -12.22 -18.74 -10.65
C GLY A 10 -13.10 -19.99 -10.65
N CYS A 11 -13.12 -20.72 -11.75
CA CYS A 11 -14.11 -21.78 -11.96
C CYS A 11 -13.97 -22.98 -11.00
N GLY A 12 -12.78 -23.23 -10.43
CA GLY A 12 -12.53 -24.36 -9.54
C GLY A 12 -13.03 -25.69 -10.12
N GLY A 13 -13.98 -26.35 -9.44
CA GLY A 13 -14.65 -27.57 -9.92
C GLY A 13 -15.93 -27.33 -10.71
N ASN A 14 -16.35 -26.07 -10.91
CA ASN A 14 -17.66 -25.69 -11.45
C ASN A 14 -17.57 -25.28 -12.93
N TYR A 15 -17.70 -26.25 -13.84
CA TYR A 15 -17.69 -25.99 -15.28
C TYR A 15 -19.02 -25.39 -15.75
N LYS A 16 -18.97 -24.24 -16.41
CA LYS A 16 -20.16 -23.60 -17.02
C LYS A 16 -20.11 -23.71 -18.55
N LYS A 17 -21.01 -24.51 -19.11
CA LYS A 17 -21.17 -24.66 -20.56
C LYS A 17 -21.50 -23.31 -21.20
N GLY A 18 -20.76 -22.95 -22.26
CA GLY A 18 -20.96 -21.70 -23.00
C GLY A 18 -20.18 -20.51 -22.45
N TYR A 19 -19.42 -20.71 -21.37
CA TYR A 19 -18.44 -19.77 -20.85
C TYR A 19 -17.02 -20.29 -21.18
N LEU A 20 -16.06 -19.38 -21.30
CA LEU A 20 -14.66 -19.72 -21.13
C LEU A 20 -14.42 -19.87 -19.63
N ASN A 21 -14.02 -21.05 -19.17
CA ASN A 21 -13.75 -21.34 -17.77
C ASN A 21 -12.28 -21.07 -17.48
N VAL A 22 -12.00 -20.25 -16.47
CA VAL A 22 -10.65 -19.80 -16.14
C VAL A 22 -10.40 -19.97 -14.66
N ASP A 23 -9.22 -20.48 -14.32
CA ASP A 23 -8.73 -20.57 -12.95
C ASP A 23 -7.21 -20.34 -12.90
N ALA A 24 -6.69 -19.95 -11.74
CA ALA A 24 -5.25 -19.79 -11.53
C ALA A 24 -4.55 -21.11 -11.22
N PHE A 25 -5.28 -22.12 -10.76
CA PHE A 25 -4.76 -23.44 -10.40
C PHE A 25 -4.97 -24.48 -11.50
N ASP A 26 -4.00 -25.37 -11.66
CA ASP A 26 -3.95 -26.40 -12.70
C ASP A 26 -4.84 -27.62 -12.41
N ASP A 27 -5.11 -27.93 -11.14
CA ASP A 27 -6.04 -28.98 -10.71
C ASP A 27 -7.50 -28.49 -10.67
N THR A 28 -8.00 -28.01 -11.81
CA THR A 28 -9.36 -27.46 -11.97
C THR A 28 -10.01 -27.89 -13.28
N VAL A 29 -11.29 -27.54 -13.48
CA VAL A 29 -12.01 -27.80 -14.75
C VAL A 29 -11.81 -26.68 -15.79
N ALA A 30 -10.83 -25.80 -15.58
CA ALA A 30 -10.60 -24.64 -16.43
C ALA A 30 -10.27 -25.04 -17.88
N ASP A 31 -10.82 -24.28 -18.83
CA ASP A 31 -10.41 -24.35 -20.24
C ASP A 31 -9.03 -23.70 -20.42
N GLU A 32 -8.72 -22.68 -19.61
CA GLU A 32 -7.47 -21.92 -19.64
C GLU A 32 -6.99 -21.55 -18.23
N ILE A 33 -5.69 -21.73 -17.97
CA ILE A 33 -5.07 -21.31 -16.71
C ILE A 33 -4.71 -19.83 -16.79
N MET A 34 -5.39 -18.98 -16.02
CA MET A 34 -5.08 -17.54 -15.91
C MET A 34 -5.40 -17.02 -14.51
N SER A 35 -4.58 -16.07 -14.04
CA SER A 35 -4.90 -15.30 -12.84
C SER A 35 -6.09 -14.38 -13.09
N ALA A 36 -6.96 -14.26 -12.09
CA ALA A 36 -8.05 -13.28 -12.09
C ALA A 36 -7.59 -11.82 -12.14
N THR A 37 -6.30 -11.56 -11.87
CA THR A 37 -5.67 -10.24 -11.93
C THR A 37 -4.91 -9.97 -13.24
N ASP A 38 -4.71 -10.97 -14.09
CA ASP A 38 -4.02 -10.84 -15.37
C ASP A 38 -4.65 -11.75 -16.43
N LEU A 39 -5.79 -11.31 -16.97
CA LEU A 39 -6.52 -12.03 -18.00
C LEU A 39 -5.83 -11.81 -19.35
N ARG A 40 -5.48 -12.89 -20.03
CA ARG A 40 -4.86 -12.88 -21.37
C ARG A 40 -5.91 -12.64 -22.47
N ILE A 41 -6.80 -11.68 -22.23
CA ILE A 41 -7.93 -11.29 -23.07
C ILE A 41 -7.79 -9.80 -23.41
N GLU A 42 -8.06 -9.43 -24.66
CA GLU A 42 -8.03 -8.03 -25.10
C GLU A 42 -9.10 -7.17 -24.41
N ASP A 43 -8.89 -5.85 -24.41
CA ASP A 43 -9.85 -4.87 -23.91
C ASP A 43 -11.22 -5.01 -24.59
N ASN A 44 -12.29 -4.85 -23.83
CA ASN A 44 -13.67 -4.78 -24.34
C ASN A 44 -14.08 -5.97 -25.23
N LYS A 45 -13.76 -7.21 -24.84
CA LYS A 45 -14.14 -8.43 -25.57
C LYS A 45 -15.17 -9.29 -24.87
N VAL A 46 -15.32 -9.17 -23.55
CA VAL A 46 -16.18 -10.03 -22.75
C VAL A 46 -17.55 -9.38 -22.56
N ASP A 47 -18.62 -10.12 -22.81
CA ASP A 47 -20.00 -9.67 -22.63
C ASP A 47 -20.47 -9.81 -21.18
N GLU A 48 -20.02 -10.87 -20.50
CA GLU A 48 -20.43 -11.22 -19.14
C GLU A 48 -19.32 -11.98 -18.42
N ILE A 49 -19.08 -11.64 -17.16
CA ILE A 49 -18.18 -12.35 -16.25
C ILE A 49 -19.00 -12.83 -15.06
N ILE A 50 -18.84 -14.10 -14.70
CA ILE A 50 -19.29 -14.67 -13.43
C ILE A 50 -18.06 -14.98 -12.59
N ALA A 51 -18.06 -14.55 -11.33
CA ALA A 51 -17.04 -14.83 -10.33
C ALA A 51 -17.72 -15.33 -9.06
N ASP A 52 -17.96 -16.65 -9.01
CA ASP A 52 -18.66 -17.30 -7.90
C ASP A 52 -17.64 -17.72 -6.83
N GLN A 53 -17.78 -17.22 -5.60
CA GLN A 53 -16.92 -17.54 -4.46
C GLN A 53 -15.42 -17.42 -4.77
N LEU A 54 -15.03 -16.26 -5.34
CA LEU A 54 -13.65 -15.98 -5.76
C LEU A 54 -13.00 -14.86 -4.96
N ILE A 55 -13.71 -13.74 -4.82
CA ILE A 55 -13.10 -12.47 -4.42
C ILE A 55 -12.52 -12.52 -3.00
N GLU A 56 -13.10 -13.33 -2.13
CA GLU A 56 -12.63 -13.57 -0.77
C GLU A 56 -11.25 -14.25 -0.70
N HIS A 57 -10.85 -14.95 -1.75
CA HIS A 57 -9.55 -15.61 -1.87
C HIS A 57 -8.42 -14.69 -2.34
N LEU A 58 -8.75 -13.49 -2.85
CA LEU A 58 -7.77 -12.60 -3.48
C LEU A 58 -7.16 -11.59 -2.51
N GLY A 59 -7.80 -11.37 -1.35
CA GLY A 59 -7.43 -10.30 -0.42
C GLY A 59 -7.71 -8.90 -0.99
N ILE A 60 -7.47 -7.85 -0.21
CA ILE A 60 -7.89 -6.48 -0.58
C ILE A 60 -7.26 -6.01 -1.90
N VAL A 61 -5.94 -6.14 -2.04
CA VAL A 61 -5.22 -5.66 -3.24
C VAL A 61 -5.54 -6.55 -4.44
N GLY A 62 -5.51 -7.88 -4.27
CA GLY A 62 -5.86 -8.82 -5.34
C GLY A 62 -7.25 -8.56 -5.92
N SER A 63 -8.24 -8.27 -5.07
CA SER A 63 -9.59 -7.94 -5.53
C SER A 63 -9.66 -6.61 -6.28
N ILE A 64 -8.98 -5.56 -5.83
CA ILE A 64 -8.91 -4.29 -6.59
C ILE A 64 -8.38 -4.55 -8.00
N TYR A 65 -7.31 -5.33 -8.12
CA TYR A 65 -6.69 -5.65 -9.40
C TYR A 65 -7.55 -6.60 -10.24
N SER A 66 -8.21 -7.58 -9.63
CA SER A 66 -9.11 -8.49 -10.34
C SER A 66 -10.37 -7.80 -10.84
N LEU A 67 -11.02 -6.98 -10.01
CA LEU A 67 -12.16 -6.17 -10.44
C LEU A 67 -11.76 -5.17 -11.53
N SER A 68 -10.58 -4.56 -11.40
CA SER A 68 -10.03 -3.69 -12.45
C SER A 68 -9.79 -4.44 -13.76
N GLU A 69 -9.31 -5.69 -13.69
CA GLU A 69 -9.06 -6.52 -14.87
C GLU A 69 -10.36 -7.01 -15.52
N CYS A 70 -11.36 -7.39 -14.71
CA CYS A 70 -12.73 -7.63 -15.15
C CYS A 70 -13.29 -6.40 -15.90
N PHE A 71 -13.11 -5.21 -15.33
CA PHE A 71 -13.52 -3.96 -15.98
C PHE A 71 -12.81 -3.77 -17.32
N ARG A 72 -11.50 -4.05 -17.41
CA ARG A 72 -10.71 -3.89 -18.65
C ARG A 72 -11.26 -4.74 -19.79
N VAL A 73 -11.54 -6.02 -19.53
CA VAL A 73 -11.93 -7.00 -20.55
C VAL A 73 -13.42 -6.93 -20.90
N LEU A 74 -14.27 -6.45 -19.99
CA LEU A 74 -15.70 -6.28 -20.27
C LEU A 74 -15.94 -5.24 -21.36
N LYS A 75 -16.88 -5.53 -22.27
CA LYS A 75 -17.44 -4.56 -23.22
C LYS A 75 -18.22 -3.48 -22.47
N PRO A 76 -18.37 -2.27 -23.04
CA PRO A 76 -19.31 -1.28 -22.51
C PRO A 76 -20.74 -1.86 -22.53
N GLY A 77 -21.43 -1.81 -21.38
CA GLY A 77 -22.70 -2.49 -21.14
C GLY A 77 -22.58 -3.97 -20.76
N GLY A 78 -21.37 -4.51 -20.70
CA GLY A 78 -21.11 -5.86 -20.22
C GLY A 78 -21.28 -5.98 -18.70
N LYS A 79 -21.61 -7.18 -18.23
CA LYS A 79 -21.98 -7.43 -16.83
C LYS A 79 -20.92 -8.20 -16.06
N LEU A 80 -20.72 -7.82 -14.80
CA LEU A 80 -19.98 -8.59 -13.82
C LEU A 80 -20.97 -9.08 -12.76
N ILE A 81 -20.93 -10.38 -12.48
CA ILE A 81 -21.74 -11.06 -11.47
C ILE A 81 -20.76 -11.67 -10.46
N ILE A 82 -20.87 -11.27 -9.20
CA ILE A 82 -20.02 -11.73 -8.11
C ILE A 82 -20.90 -12.42 -7.08
N GLU A 83 -20.47 -13.58 -6.61
CA GLU A 83 -21.00 -14.21 -5.40
C GLU A 83 -19.88 -14.35 -4.38
N THR A 84 -20.15 -14.00 -3.12
CA THR A 84 -19.18 -14.08 -2.02
C THR A 84 -19.93 -14.34 -0.70
N PRO A 85 -19.27 -14.81 0.37
CA PRO A 85 -19.92 -14.96 1.67
C PRO A 85 -20.61 -13.67 2.14
N ASP A 86 -21.88 -13.77 2.55
CA ASP A 86 -22.59 -12.66 3.21
C ASP A 86 -22.03 -12.51 4.64
N LEU A 87 -21.08 -11.59 4.79
CA LEU A 87 -20.34 -11.43 6.03
C LEU A 87 -21.24 -11.07 7.22
N GLN A 88 -22.22 -10.18 7.00
CA GLN A 88 -23.10 -9.72 8.06
C GLN A 88 -23.96 -10.88 8.57
N LYS A 89 -24.67 -11.58 7.67
CA LYS A 89 -25.49 -12.73 8.07
C LYS A 89 -24.65 -13.85 8.67
N THR A 90 -23.45 -14.08 8.15
CA THR A 90 -22.50 -15.07 8.69
C THR A 90 -22.18 -14.77 10.15
N PHE A 91 -21.80 -13.53 10.48
CA PHE A 91 -21.47 -13.18 11.86
C PHE A 91 -22.68 -13.12 12.78
N GLU A 92 -23.82 -12.65 12.29
CA GLU A 92 -25.06 -12.68 13.07
C GLU A 92 -25.41 -14.12 13.50
N ARG A 93 -25.26 -15.09 12.59
CA ARG A 93 -25.47 -16.52 12.88
C ARG A 93 -24.40 -17.08 13.79
N TYR A 94 -23.14 -16.71 13.60
CA TYR A 94 -22.05 -17.16 14.46
C TYR A 94 -22.27 -16.72 15.91
N ILE A 95 -22.68 -15.46 16.12
CA ILE A 95 -22.93 -14.89 17.45
C ILE A 95 -24.16 -15.54 18.11
N LYS A 96 -25.26 -15.69 17.37
CA LYS A 96 -26.54 -16.22 17.89
C LYS A 96 -26.56 -17.75 18.00
N GLY A 97 -25.76 -18.45 17.19
CA GLY A 97 -25.77 -19.90 17.04
C GLY A 97 -25.14 -20.64 18.21
N ASP A 98 -25.45 -21.94 18.28
CA ASP A 98 -24.85 -22.85 19.24
C ASP A 98 -23.42 -23.26 18.87
N ARG A 99 -22.83 -24.19 19.62
CA ARG A 99 -21.47 -24.68 19.35
C ARG A 99 -21.33 -25.30 17.95
N GLU A 100 -22.34 -26.02 17.49
CA GLU A 100 -22.28 -26.73 16.21
C GLU A 100 -22.49 -25.75 15.05
N ASP A 101 -23.36 -24.75 15.20
CA ASP A 101 -23.47 -23.66 14.22
C ASP A 101 -22.16 -22.89 14.07
N ARG A 102 -21.53 -22.51 15.19
CA ARG A 102 -20.23 -21.82 15.15
C ARG A 102 -19.19 -22.65 14.43
N LYS A 103 -19.08 -23.94 14.77
CA LYS A 103 -18.13 -24.87 14.15
C LYS A 103 -18.34 -24.97 12.63
N ASN A 104 -19.58 -25.04 12.16
CA ASN A 104 -19.89 -25.19 10.73
C ASN A 104 -19.80 -23.87 9.95
N LEU A 105 -19.87 -22.72 10.61
CA LEU A 105 -19.65 -21.41 9.99
C LEU A 105 -18.16 -21.04 9.88
N LEU A 106 -17.27 -21.63 10.69
CA LEU A 106 -15.83 -21.30 10.65
C LEU A 106 -15.20 -21.49 9.26
N PRO A 107 -15.46 -22.58 8.50
CA PRO A 107 -14.98 -22.72 7.13
C PRO A 107 -15.56 -21.67 6.17
N TRP A 108 -16.76 -21.17 6.42
CA TRP A 108 -17.36 -20.09 5.62
C TRP A 108 -16.70 -18.74 5.89
N ILE A 109 -16.22 -18.52 7.12
CA ILE A 109 -15.51 -17.30 7.52
C ILE A 109 -14.05 -17.33 7.04
N TYR A 110 -13.33 -18.41 7.33
CA TYR A 110 -11.88 -18.48 7.11
C TYR A 110 -11.47 -19.20 5.82
N GLY A 111 -12.42 -19.81 5.13
CA GLY A 111 -12.12 -20.77 4.07
C GLY A 111 -11.55 -22.07 4.62
N VAL A 112 -10.97 -22.87 3.74
CA VAL A 112 -10.23 -24.09 4.10
C VAL A 112 -8.74 -23.79 4.08
N ASP A 113 -7.99 -24.30 5.06
CA ASP A 113 -6.56 -24.03 5.25
C ASP A 113 -5.65 -24.78 4.25
N ILE A 114 -5.97 -24.66 2.95
CA ILE A 114 -5.18 -25.18 1.83
C ILE A 114 -4.92 -24.03 0.83
N PRO A 115 -3.78 -24.04 0.12
CA PRO A 115 -3.49 -23.03 -0.90
C PRO A 115 -4.67 -22.88 -1.88
N GLY A 116 -5.06 -21.65 -2.17
CA GLY A 116 -6.20 -21.34 -3.05
C GLY A 116 -7.57 -21.28 -2.37
N MET A 117 -7.81 -22.03 -1.28
CA MET A 117 -9.14 -22.10 -0.63
C MET A 117 -9.26 -21.31 0.67
N ARG A 118 -8.17 -20.69 1.14
CA ARG A 118 -8.20 -19.79 2.30
C ARG A 118 -8.94 -18.52 1.93
N HIS A 119 -9.81 -18.02 2.81
CA HIS A 119 -10.33 -16.67 2.67
C HIS A 119 -9.27 -15.70 3.19
N ARG A 120 -8.77 -14.84 2.31
CA ARG A 120 -7.82 -13.78 2.66
C ARG A 120 -8.52 -12.54 3.18
N PHE A 121 -9.77 -12.33 2.77
CA PHE A 121 -10.59 -11.21 3.19
C PHE A 121 -12.07 -11.57 3.01
N CYS A 122 -12.92 -11.29 4.00
CA CYS A 122 -14.36 -11.32 3.79
C CYS A 122 -14.84 -9.91 3.54
N TYR A 123 -15.60 -9.69 2.46
CA TYR A 123 -16.06 -8.36 2.08
C TYR A 123 -17.29 -7.95 2.89
N PRO A 124 -17.23 -6.84 3.65
CA PRO A 124 -18.42 -6.09 3.98
C PRO A 124 -19.09 -5.62 2.69
N GLU A 125 -20.41 -5.68 2.63
CA GLU A 125 -21.20 -5.35 1.44
C GLU A 125 -20.94 -3.91 0.96
N ASP A 126 -20.92 -2.96 1.90
CA ASP A 126 -20.66 -1.54 1.65
C ASP A 126 -19.27 -1.31 1.05
N LEU A 127 -18.23 -1.94 1.61
CA LEU A 127 -16.87 -1.82 1.07
C LEU A 127 -16.72 -2.44 -0.32
N LEU A 128 -17.45 -3.53 -0.62
CA LEU A 128 -17.43 -4.12 -1.96
C LEU A 128 -18.12 -3.21 -2.99
N GLU A 129 -19.27 -2.64 -2.63
CA GLU A 129 -19.96 -1.64 -3.46
C GLU A 129 -19.07 -0.43 -3.72
N GLU A 130 -18.49 0.18 -2.68
CA GLU A 130 -17.54 1.29 -2.81
C GLU A 130 -16.36 0.95 -3.73
N THR A 131 -15.80 -0.26 -3.58
CA THR A 131 -14.70 -0.73 -4.44
C THR A 131 -15.13 -0.83 -5.90
N LEU A 132 -16.31 -1.40 -6.18
CA LEU A 132 -16.86 -1.51 -7.54
C LEU A 132 -17.08 -0.13 -8.18
N GLU A 133 -17.64 0.81 -7.44
CA GLU A 133 -17.81 2.21 -7.88
C GLU A 133 -16.47 2.89 -8.14
N GLU A 134 -15.48 2.70 -7.25
CA GLU A 134 -14.14 3.27 -7.40
C GLU A 134 -13.41 2.74 -8.66
N ILE A 135 -13.60 1.45 -8.98
CA ILE A 135 -13.12 0.82 -10.21
C ILE A 135 -13.82 1.40 -11.44
N GLY A 136 -15.09 1.75 -11.32
CA GLY A 136 -15.88 2.44 -12.36
C GLY A 136 -17.13 1.70 -12.81
N PHE A 137 -17.52 0.62 -12.11
CA PHE A 137 -18.79 -0.06 -12.37
C PHE A 137 -19.98 0.80 -11.96
N SER A 138 -21.13 0.55 -12.59
CA SER A 138 -22.40 1.23 -12.32
C SER A 138 -23.56 0.23 -12.27
N ASN A 139 -24.77 0.71 -11.97
CA ASN A 139 -25.99 -0.11 -11.86
C ASN A 139 -25.79 -1.33 -10.95
N ILE A 140 -25.21 -1.08 -9.78
CA ILE A 140 -24.94 -2.11 -8.78
C ILE A 140 -26.27 -2.55 -8.17
N SER A 141 -26.52 -3.85 -8.21
CA SER A 141 -27.68 -4.49 -7.59
C SER A 141 -27.21 -5.63 -6.72
N LYS A 142 -27.92 -5.86 -5.61
CA LYS A 142 -27.52 -6.80 -4.57
C LYS A 142 -28.68 -7.73 -4.26
N GLU A 143 -28.35 -9.00 -4.08
CA GLU A 143 -29.27 -10.04 -3.68
C GLU A 143 -28.62 -10.89 -2.60
N HIS A 144 -29.42 -11.30 -1.62
CA HIS A 144 -28.95 -12.18 -0.55
C HIS A 144 -29.76 -13.46 -0.55
N PHE A 145 -29.08 -14.58 -0.62
CA PHE A 145 -29.71 -15.89 -0.54
C PHE A 145 -28.81 -16.85 0.24
N GLU A 146 -29.23 -18.10 0.34
CA GLU A 146 -28.48 -19.14 1.02
C GLU A 146 -28.77 -20.50 0.39
N HIS A 147 -27.75 -21.35 0.28
CA HIS A 147 -27.95 -22.75 -0.06
C HIS A 147 -28.40 -23.56 1.16
N ASP A 148 -27.82 -23.24 2.32
CA ASP A 148 -28.21 -23.74 3.63
C ASP A 148 -27.87 -22.72 4.73
N LYS A 149 -28.23 -23.05 5.98
CA LYS A 149 -28.06 -22.16 7.13
C LYS A 149 -26.60 -21.78 7.44
N HIS A 150 -25.61 -22.48 6.91
CA HIS A 150 -24.18 -22.24 7.11
C HIS A 150 -23.51 -21.57 5.91
N GLN A 151 -24.25 -21.32 4.83
CA GLN A 151 -23.75 -20.70 3.59
C GLN A 151 -24.61 -19.51 3.15
N PRO A 152 -24.69 -18.43 3.95
CA PRO A 152 -25.31 -17.20 3.52
C PRO A 152 -24.42 -16.51 2.47
N ILE A 153 -25.03 -16.10 1.35
CA ILE A 153 -24.35 -15.59 0.15
C ILE A 153 -24.86 -14.18 -0.16
N LEU A 154 -23.91 -13.30 -0.46
CA LEU A 154 -24.15 -12.01 -1.08
C LEU A 154 -23.83 -12.13 -2.57
N LYS A 155 -24.80 -11.78 -3.40
CA LYS A 155 -24.65 -11.67 -4.84
C LYS A 155 -24.72 -10.22 -5.27
N ILE A 156 -23.76 -9.79 -6.06
CA ILE A 156 -23.73 -8.46 -6.67
C ILE A 156 -23.71 -8.61 -8.18
N VAL A 157 -24.56 -7.82 -8.86
CA VAL A 157 -24.53 -7.65 -10.30
C VAL A 157 -24.31 -6.19 -10.61
N CYS A 158 -23.30 -5.89 -11.43
CA CYS A 158 -22.99 -4.55 -11.89
C CYS A 158 -22.62 -4.54 -13.38
N GLU A 159 -22.58 -3.35 -13.98
CA GLU A 159 -22.25 -3.19 -15.39
C GLU A 159 -21.09 -2.22 -15.60
N LYS A 160 -20.37 -2.42 -16.70
CA LYS A 160 -19.44 -1.42 -17.21
C LYS A 160 -20.23 -0.33 -17.94
N PRO A 161 -20.18 0.95 -17.52
CA PRO A 161 -20.94 2.02 -18.17
C PRO A 161 -20.46 2.29 -19.59
N ARG A 162 -21.25 3.05 -20.36
CA ARG A 162 -20.82 3.55 -21.68
C ARG A 162 -19.77 4.67 -21.58
N GLU A 163 -19.72 5.38 -20.46
CA GLU A 163 -18.71 6.40 -20.16
C GLU A 163 -17.53 5.79 -19.37
N TYR A 164 -16.83 4.83 -19.96
CA TYR A 164 -15.84 4.00 -19.26
C TYR A 164 -14.38 4.45 -19.45
N LYS A 165 -14.09 5.43 -20.32
CA LYS A 165 -12.73 5.68 -20.84
C LYS A 165 -11.67 5.93 -19.77
N ILE A 166 -11.96 6.75 -18.76
CA ILE A 166 -10.99 7.06 -17.69
C ILE A 166 -10.66 5.79 -16.89
N HIS A 167 -11.70 5.03 -16.54
CA HIS A 167 -11.56 3.77 -15.81
C HIS A 167 -10.86 2.69 -16.66
N GLN A 168 -11.05 2.67 -17.98
CA GLN A 168 -10.31 1.80 -18.88
C GLN A 168 -8.81 2.06 -18.80
N ILE A 169 -8.40 3.32 -18.85
CA ILE A 169 -6.99 3.73 -18.80
C ILE A 169 -6.38 3.26 -17.48
N ILE A 170 -7.08 3.47 -16.36
CA ILE A 170 -6.61 3.01 -15.04
C ILE A 170 -6.55 1.49 -14.96
N ALA A 171 -7.47 0.77 -15.60
CA ALA A 171 -7.45 -0.68 -15.64
C ALA A 171 -6.25 -1.24 -16.43
N THR A 172 -5.99 -0.69 -17.60
CA THR A 172 -4.78 -1.02 -18.40
C THR A 172 -3.51 -0.62 -17.66
N PHE A 173 -3.52 0.53 -16.98
CA PHE A 173 -2.41 0.98 -16.17
C PHE A 173 -2.09 0.00 -15.02
N ARG A 174 -3.08 -0.43 -14.24
CA ARG A 174 -2.90 -1.43 -13.18
C ARG A 174 -2.34 -2.75 -13.71
N LYS A 175 -2.85 -3.25 -14.84
CA LYS A 175 -2.31 -4.45 -15.50
C LYS A 175 -0.82 -4.30 -15.81
N LYS A 176 -0.41 -3.16 -16.37
CA LYS A 176 1.02 -2.90 -16.67
C LYS A 176 1.89 -2.82 -15.41
N LEU A 177 1.37 -2.21 -14.33
CA LEU A 177 2.10 -2.16 -13.06
C LEU A 177 2.31 -3.56 -12.47
N LEU A 178 1.30 -4.44 -12.58
CA LEU A 178 1.40 -5.83 -12.14
C LEU A 178 2.38 -6.64 -13.01
N GLN A 179 2.31 -6.52 -14.34
CA GLN A 179 3.22 -7.21 -15.28
C GLN A 179 4.68 -6.77 -15.15
N LYS A 180 4.94 -5.58 -14.61
CA LYS A 180 6.28 -5.06 -14.31
C LYS A 180 6.71 -5.34 -12.86
N GLU A 181 5.93 -6.12 -12.11
CA GLU A 181 6.22 -6.49 -10.71
C GLU A 181 6.40 -5.27 -9.79
N ILE A 182 5.75 -4.15 -10.10
CA ILE A 182 5.79 -2.93 -9.28
C ILE A 182 4.82 -3.02 -8.11
N ILE A 183 3.72 -3.75 -8.32
CA ILE A 183 2.67 -4.01 -7.34
C ILE A 183 2.87 -5.43 -6.84
N ASP A 184 2.93 -5.56 -5.52
CA ASP A 184 3.01 -6.83 -4.83
C ASP A 184 1.65 -7.10 -4.17
N LEU A 185 0.89 -8.03 -4.73
CA LEU A 185 -0.46 -8.37 -4.27
C LEU A 185 -0.46 -8.90 -2.82
N ASP A 186 0.67 -9.39 -2.32
CA ASP A 186 0.83 -9.90 -0.96
C ASP A 186 1.36 -8.85 0.02
N ASN A 187 1.83 -7.70 -0.46
CA ASN A 187 2.21 -6.57 0.36
C ASN A 187 1.11 -5.50 0.43
N GLN A 188 0.05 -5.81 1.19
CA GLN A 188 -1.11 -4.94 1.35
C GLN A 188 -0.73 -3.49 1.74
N ILE A 189 0.23 -3.31 2.64
CA ILE A 189 0.58 -1.96 3.13
C ILE A 189 1.19 -1.12 2.01
N LEU A 190 2.18 -1.66 1.29
CA LEU A 190 2.82 -0.95 0.19
C LEU A 190 1.84 -0.70 -0.96
N SER A 191 1.10 -1.71 -1.37
CA SER A 191 0.25 -1.59 -2.55
C SER A 191 -0.98 -0.72 -2.31
N LEU A 192 -1.52 -0.64 -1.09
CA LEU A 192 -2.54 0.37 -0.77
C LEU A 192 -1.99 1.80 -0.80
N GLU A 193 -0.73 2.02 -0.39
CA GLU A 193 -0.09 3.34 -0.55
C GLU A 193 0.14 3.67 -2.03
N GLN A 194 0.53 2.70 -2.85
CA GLN A 194 0.64 2.87 -4.31
C GLN A 194 -0.73 3.17 -4.96
N GLU A 195 -1.81 2.54 -4.48
CA GLU A 195 -3.18 2.84 -4.95
C GLU A 195 -3.61 4.27 -4.65
N THR A 196 -3.11 4.92 -3.59
CA THR A 196 -3.39 6.36 -3.38
C THR A 196 -2.84 7.22 -4.51
N LEU A 197 -1.67 6.88 -5.04
CA LEU A 197 -1.06 7.55 -6.20
C LEU A 197 -1.83 7.23 -7.49
N ILE A 198 -2.32 6.00 -7.65
CA ILE A 198 -3.17 5.62 -8.80
C ILE A 198 -4.50 6.40 -8.77
N LYS A 199 -5.10 6.58 -7.58
CA LYS A 199 -6.29 7.44 -7.41
C LYS A 199 -6.00 8.90 -7.77
N PHE A 200 -4.84 9.43 -7.39
CA PHE A 200 -4.38 10.75 -7.85
C PHE A 200 -4.31 10.82 -9.38
N PHE A 201 -3.71 9.82 -10.05
CA PHE A 201 -3.60 9.78 -11.50
C PHE A 201 -4.96 9.66 -12.21
N LYS A 202 -5.91 8.90 -11.67
CA LYS A 202 -7.29 8.87 -12.17
C LYS A 202 -7.91 10.27 -12.22
N ASN A 203 -7.75 11.03 -11.14
CA ASN A 203 -8.23 12.42 -11.07
C ASN A 203 -7.44 13.35 -11.99
N ALA A 204 -6.13 13.11 -12.14
CA ALA A 204 -5.27 13.87 -13.03
C ALA A 204 -5.70 13.75 -14.49
N ILE A 205 -6.10 12.56 -14.97
CA ILE A 205 -6.65 12.37 -16.34
C ILE A 205 -7.84 13.33 -16.56
N LYS A 206 -8.79 13.34 -15.63
CA LYS A 206 -9.98 14.22 -15.71
C LYS A 206 -9.58 15.70 -15.75
N ASN A 207 -8.60 16.09 -14.94
CA ASN A 207 -8.16 17.48 -14.88
C ASN A 207 -7.34 17.91 -16.11
N ILE A 208 -6.52 17.03 -16.67
CA ILE A 208 -5.79 17.27 -17.92
C ILE A 208 -6.78 17.47 -19.08
N LEU A 209 -7.77 16.59 -19.24
CA LEU A 209 -8.79 16.70 -20.29
C LEU A 209 -9.60 18.00 -20.20
N ASN A 210 -9.75 18.54 -18.99
CA ASN A 210 -10.43 19.81 -18.71
C ASN A 210 -9.49 21.03 -18.66
N ASN A 211 -8.22 20.88 -19.06
CA ASN A 211 -7.18 21.93 -19.00
C ASN A 211 -7.02 22.59 -17.62
N LYS A 212 -7.28 21.85 -16.53
CA LYS A 212 -7.18 22.35 -15.15
C LYS A 212 -5.79 22.21 -14.55
N ILE A 213 -5.00 21.25 -15.02
CA ILE A 213 -3.61 21.00 -14.60
C ILE A 213 -2.78 20.61 -15.82
N SER A 214 -1.50 20.92 -15.78
CA SER A 214 -0.53 20.50 -16.78
C SER A 214 0.02 19.10 -16.50
N VAL A 215 0.57 18.44 -17.53
CA VAL A 215 1.29 17.17 -17.38
C VAL A 215 2.53 17.34 -16.47
N GLU A 216 3.19 18.49 -16.52
CA GLU A 216 4.34 18.80 -15.66
C GLU A 216 3.97 18.77 -14.17
N GLU A 217 2.83 19.36 -13.78
CA GLU A 217 2.35 19.31 -12.41
C GLU A 217 2.10 17.87 -11.94
N VAL A 218 1.53 17.04 -12.80
CA VAL A 218 1.28 15.62 -12.50
C VAL A 218 2.59 14.84 -12.31
N ILE A 219 3.59 15.12 -13.15
CA ILE A 219 4.93 14.52 -13.02
C ILE A 219 5.58 14.95 -11.71
N ILE A 220 5.53 16.23 -11.37
CA ILE A 220 6.16 16.79 -10.15
C ILE A 220 5.57 16.13 -8.90
N GLU A 221 4.25 15.95 -8.84
CA GLU A 221 3.59 15.28 -7.72
C GLU A 221 3.91 13.77 -7.69
N GLY A 222 3.75 13.07 -8.82
CA GLY A 222 3.88 11.61 -8.84
C GLY A 222 5.32 11.12 -8.67
N ALA A 223 6.30 11.80 -9.29
CA ALA A 223 7.69 11.35 -9.32
C ALA A 223 8.35 11.36 -7.94
N VAL A 224 7.87 12.18 -7.02
CA VAL A 224 8.37 12.20 -5.63
C VAL A 224 8.05 10.88 -4.93
N HIS A 225 6.87 10.32 -5.17
CA HIS A 225 6.46 9.04 -4.60
C HIS A 225 7.07 7.85 -5.33
N SER A 226 6.96 7.84 -6.66
CA SER A 226 7.52 6.78 -7.50
C SER A 226 7.71 7.24 -8.95
N PRO A 227 8.97 7.49 -9.38
CA PRO A 227 9.25 7.80 -10.78
C PRO A 227 8.81 6.68 -11.73
N SER A 228 8.96 5.41 -11.33
CA SER A 228 8.59 4.25 -12.14
C SER A 228 7.09 4.17 -12.41
N ILE A 229 6.25 4.29 -11.38
CA ILE A 229 4.78 4.31 -11.54
C ILE A 229 4.36 5.52 -12.40
N THR A 230 4.95 6.68 -12.14
CA THR A 230 4.66 7.92 -12.89
C THR A 230 5.03 7.77 -14.37
N SER A 231 6.17 7.12 -14.69
CA SER A 231 6.61 6.89 -16.08
C SER A 231 5.60 6.05 -16.86
N ILE A 232 5.13 4.95 -16.25
CA ILE A 232 4.15 4.06 -16.88
C ILE A 232 2.81 4.78 -17.05
N PHE A 233 2.43 5.65 -16.12
CA PHE A 233 1.24 6.47 -16.28
C PHE A 233 1.35 7.42 -17.49
N LEU A 234 2.51 8.03 -17.72
CA LEU A 234 2.75 8.88 -18.90
C LEU A 234 2.67 8.08 -20.21
N GLU A 235 3.17 6.85 -20.22
CA GLU A 235 2.98 5.94 -21.36
C GLU A 235 1.50 5.72 -21.65
N GLU A 236 0.66 5.55 -20.63
CA GLU A 236 -0.79 5.39 -20.79
C GLU A 236 -1.47 6.68 -21.30
N LEU A 237 -1.07 7.85 -20.80
CA LEU A 237 -1.55 9.12 -21.36
C LEU A 237 -1.23 9.24 -22.86
N LYS A 238 -0.03 8.77 -23.28
CA LYS A 238 0.38 8.73 -24.68
C LYS A 238 -0.44 7.73 -25.48
N ASN A 239 -0.57 6.49 -25.01
CA ASN A 239 -1.26 5.40 -25.69
C ASN A 239 -2.74 5.71 -25.94
N TYR A 240 -3.40 6.39 -25.00
CA TYR A 240 -4.79 6.81 -25.12
C TYR A 240 -4.98 8.23 -25.68
N ASN A 241 -3.91 8.89 -26.14
CA ASN A 241 -3.94 10.26 -26.70
C ASN A 241 -4.65 11.27 -25.78
N ILE A 242 -4.40 11.19 -24.48
CA ILE A 242 -5.03 12.07 -23.46
C ILE A 242 -4.48 13.49 -23.51
N THR A 243 -3.24 13.65 -23.97
CA THR A 243 -2.57 14.94 -24.10
C THR A 243 -1.79 15.01 -25.41
N SER A 244 -1.71 16.22 -25.97
CA SER A 244 -0.93 16.52 -27.17
C SER A 244 0.49 17.05 -26.86
N ASP A 245 0.92 16.97 -25.59
CA ASP A 245 2.23 17.44 -25.17
C ASP A 245 3.37 16.66 -25.84
N ARG A 246 4.05 17.31 -26.78
CA ARG A 246 5.16 16.73 -27.56
C ARG A 246 6.40 16.41 -26.72
N ARG A 247 6.41 16.80 -25.44
CA ARG A 247 7.53 16.59 -24.50
C ARG A 247 7.41 15.29 -23.70
N LEU A 248 6.33 14.52 -23.86
CA LEU A 248 6.10 13.27 -23.11
C LEU A 248 7.29 12.31 -23.12
N ASP A 249 7.87 12.01 -24.28
CA ASP A 249 9.02 11.09 -24.39
C ASP A 249 10.23 11.60 -23.60
N ARG A 250 10.41 12.92 -23.61
CA ARG A 250 11.44 13.58 -22.82
C ARG A 250 11.16 13.46 -21.32
N TYR A 251 9.91 13.62 -20.88
CA TYR A 251 9.55 13.44 -19.48
C TYR A 251 9.73 12.00 -19.00
N ILE A 252 9.35 11.02 -19.81
CA ILE A 252 9.58 9.60 -19.55
C ILE A 252 11.08 9.34 -19.33
N ASN A 253 11.96 9.86 -20.20
CA ASN A 253 13.41 9.76 -20.02
C ASN A 253 13.91 10.34 -18.69
N VAL A 254 13.33 11.47 -18.23
CA VAL A 254 13.67 12.04 -16.91
C VAL A 254 13.22 11.11 -15.78
N LEU A 255 12.02 10.53 -15.87
CA LEU A 255 11.49 9.63 -14.86
C LEU A 255 12.27 8.32 -14.77
N GLU A 256 12.64 7.73 -15.91
CA GLU A 256 13.52 6.55 -15.95
C GLU A 256 14.89 6.84 -15.32
N THR A 257 15.39 8.05 -15.56
CA THR A 257 16.66 8.51 -14.99
C THR A 257 16.55 8.64 -13.46
N LEU A 258 15.44 9.17 -12.93
CA LEU A 258 15.17 9.23 -11.50
C LEU A 258 14.95 7.84 -10.89
N ALA A 259 14.28 6.93 -11.60
CA ALA A 259 14.09 5.55 -11.17
C ALA A 259 15.43 4.82 -11.03
N LYS A 260 16.35 4.99 -11.99
CA LYS A 260 17.71 4.42 -11.95
C LYS A 260 18.56 4.95 -10.79
N LEU A 261 18.26 6.15 -10.29
CA LEU A 261 18.93 6.74 -9.13
C LEU A 261 18.32 6.30 -7.79
N ASP A 262 17.23 5.52 -7.79
CA ASP A 262 16.51 5.16 -6.57
C ASP A 262 16.01 6.42 -5.83
N PHE A 263 15.35 7.32 -6.57
CA PHE A 263 14.95 8.63 -6.06
C PHE A 263 14.13 8.60 -4.75
N PRO A 264 13.19 7.67 -4.53
CA PRO A 264 12.52 7.53 -3.23
C PRO A 264 13.50 7.29 -2.08
N SER A 265 14.49 6.43 -2.27
CA SER A 265 15.53 6.16 -1.27
C SER A 265 16.44 7.36 -1.03
N LEU A 266 16.75 8.13 -2.09
CA LEU A 266 17.50 9.38 -1.96
C LEU A 266 16.75 10.40 -1.09
N LEU A 267 15.42 10.52 -1.25
CA LEU A 267 14.62 11.42 -0.41
C LEU A 267 14.59 10.95 1.04
N LEU A 268 14.52 9.64 1.29
CA LEU A 268 14.63 9.08 2.65
C LEU A 268 16.00 9.40 3.27
N ASP A 269 17.09 9.24 2.52
CA ASP A 269 18.43 9.55 3.01
C ASP A 269 18.58 11.05 3.37
N ILE A 270 18.10 11.96 2.51
CA ILE A 270 18.06 13.40 2.82
C ILE A 270 17.23 13.66 4.08
N MET A 271 16.09 12.99 4.23
CA MET A 271 15.25 13.11 5.43
C MET A 271 15.98 12.66 6.70
N MET A 272 16.72 11.56 6.63
CA MET A 272 17.50 11.03 7.76
C MET A 272 18.63 11.98 8.15
N GLN A 273 19.31 12.58 7.17
CA GLN A 273 20.41 13.52 7.39
C GLN A 273 19.94 14.92 7.81
N THR A 274 18.66 15.26 7.61
CA THR A 274 18.13 16.58 7.96
C THR A 274 18.07 16.77 9.49
N PRO A 275 18.80 17.75 10.06
CA PRO A 275 18.85 17.97 11.49
C PRO A 275 17.56 18.61 12.03
N GLY A 276 17.28 18.40 13.33
CA GLY A 276 16.12 18.98 14.01
C GLY A 276 14.83 18.16 13.85
N PHE A 277 13.68 18.86 13.86
CA PHE A 277 12.33 18.30 13.67
C PHE A 277 11.88 17.28 14.72
N VAL A 278 12.50 17.23 15.90
CA VAL A 278 12.08 16.30 16.97
C VAL A 278 10.61 16.53 17.31
N GLY A 279 9.79 15.49 17.19
CA GLY A 279 8.33 15.56 17.35
C GLY A 279 7.58 16.19 16.17
N GLU A 280 8.24 16.66 15.11
CA GLU A 280 7.63 17.34 13.97
C GLU A 280 7.68 16.49 12.68
N GLN A 281 7.46 15.16 12.76
CA GLN A 281 7.63 14.25 11.62
C GLN A 281 6.86 14.67 10.36
N ASN A 282 5.60 15.09 10.49
CA ASN A 282 4.79 15.52 9.34
C ASN A 282 5.38 16.73 8.62
N LYS A 283 5.95 17.69 9.37
CA LYS A 283 6.58 18.89 8.82
C LYS A 283 7.90 18.57 8.14
N LEU A 284 8.67 17.63 8.69
CA LEU A 284 9.87 17.11 8.04
C LEU A 284 9.49 16.44 6.72
N PHE A 285 8.54 15.51 6.74
CA PHE A 285 8.09 14.81 5.53
C PHE A 285 7.59 15.78 4.44
N SER A 286 6.79 16.79 4.79
CA SER A 286 6.34 17.80 3.83
C SER A 286 7.50 18.62 3.26
N THR A 287 8.48 18.97 4.09
CA THR A 287 9.67 19.72 3.67
C THR A 287 10.49 18.92 2.65
N ILE A 288 10.73 17.63 2.92
CA ILE A 288 11.47 16.75 2.01
C ILE A 288 10.68 16.50 0.72
N THR A 289 9.36 16.34 0.83
CA THR A 289 8.46 16.22 -0.33
C THR A 289 8.62 17.44 -1.25
N GLU A 290 8.60 18.67 -0.71
CA GLU A 290 8.78 19.89 -1.52
C GLU A 290 10.19 20.01 -2.12
N ILE A 291 11.23 19.57 -1.41
CA ILE A 291 12.60 19.45 -1.97
C ILE A 291 12.60 18.48 -3.17
N GLY A 292 11.92 17.34 -3.03
CA GLY A 292 11.75 16.36 -4.11
C GLY A 292 11.05 16.98 -5.32
N LYS A 293 9.91 17.64 -5.10
CA LYS A 293 9.15 18.32 -6.16
C LYS A 293 9.98 19.36 -6.91
N LYS A 294 10.70 20.20 -6.16
CA LYS A 294 11.60 21.22 -6.73
C LYS A 294 12.72 20.58 -7.56
N THR A 295 13.26 19.45 -7.10
CA THR A 295 14.29 18.69 -7.81
C THR A 295 13.75 18.15 -9.14
N VAL A 296 12.58 17.50 -9.13
CA VAL A 296 11.91 17.00 -10.33
C VAL A 296 11.64 18.16 -11.31
N LYS A 297 11.04 19.25 -10.82
CA LYS A 297 10.73 20.45 -11.63
C LYS A 297 11.96 21.02 -12.33
N ASN A 298 13.12 21.04 -11.68
CA ASN A 298 14.36 21.54 -12.26
C ASN A 298 14.98 20.59 -13.29
N LEU A 299 14.64 19.29 -13.26
CA LEU A 299 15.16 18.29 -14.20
C LEU A 299 14.34 18.19 -15.50
N LEU A 300 13.05 18.58 -15.48
CA LEU A 300 12.20 18.56 -16.68
C LEU A 300 12.82 19.40 -17.83
N PRO A 301 13.29 20.65 -17.61
CA PRO A 301 13.92 21.49 -18.64
C PRO A 301 15.36 21.10 -18.99
N SER A 302 16.02 20.22 -18.23
CA SER A 302 17.40 19.78 -18.51
C SER A 302 17.51 18.46 -19.27
N ASN A 303 16.38 17.86 -19.65
CA ASN A 303 16.32 16.55 -20.32
C ASN A 303 16.96 15.45 -19.47
N GLY A 304 16.80 15.53 -18.14
CA GLY A 304 17.37 14.54 -17.22
C GLY A 304 18.88 14.66 -17.06
N LYS A 305 19.51 15.78 -17.44
CA LYS A 305 20.90 16.05 -17.09
C LYS A 305 21.02 16.24 -15.57
N ILE A 306 21.36 15.15 -14.90
CA ILE A 306 21.61 15.10 -13.46
C ILE A 306 22.97 15.74 -13.15
N THR A 307 23.03 16.51 -12.06
CA THR A 307 24.30 17.06 -11.54
C THR A 307 25.21 15.96 -10.99
N LYS A 308 26.53 16.20 -10.95
CA LYS A 308 27.50 15.23 -10.41
C LYS A 308 27.15 14.82 -8.96
N ASN A 309 26.63 15.76 -8.17
CA ASN A 309 26.28 15.55 -6.76
C ASN A 309 25.17 14.50 -6.58
N LEU A 310 24.08 14.59 -7.34
CA LEU A 310 22.96 13.62 -7.25
C LEU A 310 23.41 12.19 -7.61
N LYS A 311 24.36 12.04 -8.55
CA LYS A 311 24.93 10.73 -8.90
C LYS A 311 25.81 10.14 -7.80
N THR A 312 26.52 10.98 -7.05
CA THR A 312 27.34 10.52 -5.93
C THR A 312 26.44 10.02 -4.80
N ILE A 313 25.46 10.80 -4.37
CA ILE A 313 24.59 10.44 -3.24
C ILE A 313 23.85 9.12 -3.52
N SER A 314 23.38 8.92 -4.75
CA SER A 314 22.70 7.67 -5.15
C SER A 314 23.57 6.40 -4.99
N LYS A 315 24.90 6.50 -5.13
CA LYS A 315 25.82 5.36 -4.98
C LYS A 315 26.09 4.97 -3.53
N ASP A 316 25.89 5.90 -2.61
CA ASP A 316 26.20 5.73 -1.19
C ASP A 316 24.98 5.23 -0.39
N ILE A 317 23.85 4.97 -1.07
CA ILE A 317 22.63 4.48 -0.43
C ILE A 317 22.82 3.02 0.00
N ASP A 318 22.81 2.82 1.30
CA ASP A 318 22.78 1.53 1.97
C ASP A 318 21.61 0.66 1.45
N PRO A 319 21.88 -0.54 0.91
CA PRO A 319 20.85 -1.45 0.39
C PRO A 319 19.74 -1.75 1.40
N ASP A 320 20.07 -1.86 2.70
CA ASP A 320 19.09 -2.17 3.74
C ASP A 320 18.14 -0.99 4.01
N LYS A 321 18.51 0.21 3.57
CA LYS A 321 17.74 1.45 3.75
C LYS A 321 16.87 1.80 2.56
N LYS A 322 16.94 1.05 1.46
CA LYS A 322 16.15 1.31 0.26
C LYS A 322 14.64 1.23 0.50
N ILE A 323 13.93 2.09 -0.20
CA ILE A 323 12.48 2.10 -0.34
C ILE A 323 12.12 2.31 -1.82
N ASN A 324 11.09 1.62 -2.30
CA ASN A 324 10.61 1.75 -3.67
C ASN A 324 9.47 2.76 -3.83
N PHE A 325 8.92 3.25 -2.71
CA PHE A 325 7.82 4.19 -2.65
C PHE A 325 8.00 5.17 -1.49
N PHE A 326 8.12 6.46 -1.79
CA PHE A 326 8.29 7.50 -0.78
C PHE A 326 6.93 7.91 -0.21
N SER A 327 6.51 7.27 0.88
CA SER A 327 5.35 7.70 1.66
C SER A 327 5.63 7.66 3.14
N LEU A 328 4.94 8.54 3.89
CA LEU A 328 5.11 8.63 5.32
C LEU A 328 4.84 7.28 6.00
N LYS A 329 3.77 6.58 5.61
CA LYS A 329 3.41 5.29 6.21
C LYS A 329 4.49 4.23 6.03
N ILE A 330 5.06 4.11 4.83
CA ILE A 330 6.12 3.14 4.53
C ILE A 330 7.40 3.45 5.32
N ILE A 331 7.75 4.74 5.39
CA ILE A 331 8.90 5.20 6.17
C ILE A 331 8.71 4.90 7.66
N LEU A 332 7.52 5.18 8.22
CA LEU A 332 7.22 4.91 9.63
C LEU A 332 7.25 3.41 9.96
N LEU A 333 6.73 2.56 9.07
CA LEU A 333 6.81 1.11 9.24
C LEU A 333 8.27 0.63 9.25
N LYS A 334 9.08 1.12 8.31
CA LYS A 334 10.51 0.81 8.26
C LYS A 334 11.23 1.28 9.52
N ALA A 335 10.94 2.51 9.98
CA ALA A 335 11.48 3.06 11.22
C ALA A 335 11.14 2.17 12.44
N ASN A 336 9.91 1.66 12.51
CA ASN A 336 9.50 0.75 13.58
C ASN A 336 10.24 -0.59 13.50
N ASN A 337 10.39 -1.18 12.32
CA ASN A 337 11.16 -2.42 12.15
C ASN A 337 12.62 -2.26 12.60
N VAL A 338 13.25 -1.12 12.29
CA VAL A 338 14.60 -0.79 12.76
C VAL A 338 14.63 -0.59 14.28
N PHE A 339 13.62 0.07 14.85
CA PHE A 339 13.48 0.21 16.31
C PHE A 339 13.43 -1.16 17.01
N GLN A 340 12.63 -2.10 16.51
CA GLN A 340 12.53 -3.46 17.09
C GLN A 340 13.86 -4.22 17.01
N LYS A 341 14.65 -4.03 15.95
CA LYS A 341 16.02 -4.56 15.87
C LYS A 341 16.92 -3.94 16.96
N GLY A 342 16.82 -2.64 17.19
CA GLY A 342 17.53 -1.96 18.29
C GLY A 342 17.12 -2.46 19.68
N VAL A 343 15.82 -2.76 19.89
CA VAL A 343 15.33 -3.39 21.13
C VAL A 343 15.98 -4.76 21.33
N LYS A 344 16.00 -5.61 20.29
CA LYS A 344 16.67 -6.91 20.35
C LYS A 344 18.15 -6.76 20.72
N ASP A 345 18.86 -5.85 20.07
CA ASP A 345 20.29 -5.63 20.34
C ASP A 345 20.53 -5.10 21.76
N PHE A 346 19.64 -4.26 22.29
CA PHE A 346 19.71 -3.81 23.69
C PHE A 346 19.55 -5.02 24.64
N ILE A 347 18.53 -5.87 24.45
CA ILE A 347 18.31 -7.06 25.30
C ILE A 347 19.52 -8.01 25.27
N LEU A 348 20.17 -8.16 24.12
CA LEU A 348 21.37 -8.99 23.96
C LEU A 348 22.66 -8.30 24.42
N GLU A 349 22.57 -7.12 25.03
CA GLU A 349 23.69 -6.31 25.49
C GLU A 349 24.65 -5.84 24.38
N ASN A 350 24.20 -5.90 23.12
CA ASN A 350 24.90 -5.37 21.95
C ASN A 350 24.66 -3.85 21.84
N TYR A 351 25.11 -3.08 22.83
CA TYR A 351 24.73 -1.68 22.99
C TYR A 351 25.15 -0.77 21.84
N GLU A 352 26.30 -1.01 21.20
CA GLU A 352 26.73 -0.22 20.04
C GLU A 352 25.76 -0.36 18.88
N ASN A 353 25.40 -1.60 18.53
CA ASN A 353 24.39 -1.89 17.48
C ASN A 353 23.02 -1.33 17.86
N ALA A 354 22.61 -1.44 19.14
CA ALA A 354 21.36 -0.88 19.61
C ALA A 354 21.31 0.65 19.42
N ILE A 355 22.38 1.36 19.76
CA ILE A 355 22.50 2.81 19.55
C ILE A 355 22.38 3.14 18.07
N GLU A 356 23.10 2.43 17.19
CA GLU A 356 23.01 2.65 15.74
C GLU A 356 21.57 2.48 15.22
N LYS A 357 20.90 1.41 15.63
CA LYS A 357 19.51 1.13 15.22
C LYS A 357 18.52 2.16 15.77
N PHE A 358 18.67 2.61 17.02
CA PHE A 358 17.78 3.65 17.53
C PHE A 358 18.05 5.01 16.88
N ILE A 359 19.30 5.37 16.57
CA ILE A 359 19.63 6.57 15.79
C ILE A 359 19.00 6.47 14.40
N GLU A 360 19.17 5.32 13.73
CA GLU A 360 18.58 5.07 12.42
C GLU A 360 17.04 5.21 12.47
N SER A 361 16.38 4.55 13.44
CA SER A 361 14.92 4.64 13.61
C SER A 361 14.43 6.06 13.88
N THR A 362 15.08 6.80 14.78
CA THR A 362 14.70 8.19 15.11
C THR A 362 15.01 9.17 13.96
N SER A 363 16.01 8.84 13.13
CA SER A 363 16.31 9.55 11.88
C SER A 363 15.29 9.27 10.76
N MET A 364 14.56 8.16 10.81
CA MET A 364 13.42 7.92 9.89
C MET A 364 12.10 8.46 10.47
N ASN A 365 11.93 8.42 11.79
CA ASN A 365 10.73 8.86 12.49
C ASN A 365 11.09 9.78 13.67
N ARG A 366 10.92 11.09 13.48
CA ARG A 366 11.15 12.09 14.52
C ARG A 366 10.15 12.07 15.67
N ASP A 367 9.07 11.29 15.55
CA ASP A 367 8.07 11.08 16.60
C ASP A 367 8.32 9.75 17.34
N GLN A 368 9.46 9.07 17.10
CA GLN A 368 9.81 7.80 17.74
C GLN A 368 10.23 7.99 19.21
N LEU A 369 9.25 8.17 20.08
CA LEU A 369 9.45 8.44 21.51
C LEU A 369 10.32 7.39 22.21
N LEU A 370 10.01 6.10 22.00
CA LEU A 370 10.73 5.01 22.67
C LEU A 370 12.18 4.89 22.17
N GLY A 371 12.44 5.24 20.91
CA GLY A 371 13.79 5.28 20.35
C GLY A 371 14.65 6.33 21.04
N TYR A 372 14.14 7.55 21.21
CA TYR A 372 14.85 8.59 21.96
C TYR A 372 15.06 8.21 23.42
N TRP A 373 14.06 7.59 24.06
CA TRP A 373 14.18 7.18 25.45
C TRP A 373 15.26 6.11 25.64
N ASN A 374 15.25 5.07 24.80
CA ASN A 374 16.28 4.03 24.87
C ASN A 374 17.68 4.55 24.53
N LEU A 375 17.81 5.51 23.61
CA LEU A 375 19.09 6.20 23.38
C LEU A 375 19.58 6.93 24.62
N ALA A 376 18.69 7.64 25.32
CA ALA A 376 19.05 8.32 26.56
C ALA A 376 19.61 7.34 27.62
N ARG A 377 18.96 6.19 27.76
CA ARG A 377 19.34 5.13 28.71
C ARG A 377 20.66 4.47 28.33
N LEU A 378 20.88 4.16 27.06
CA LEU A 378 22.14 3.58 26.57
C LEU A 378 23.33 4.55 26.73
N PHE A 379 23.16 5.82 26.39
CA PHE A 379 24.23 6.81 26.61
C PHE A 379 24.50 7.03 28.10
N LEU A 380 23.48 6.93 28.95
CA LEU A 380 23.66 6.99 30.41
C LEU A 380 24.44 5.77 30.95
N LEU A 381 24.17 4.57 30.44
CA LEU A 381 24.93 3.35 30.78
C LEU A 381 26.42 3.50 30.41
N GLN A 382 26.70 4.02 29.21
CA GLN A 382 28.05 4.32 28.71
C GLN A 382 28.74 5.50 29.42
N GLY A 383 28.05 6.23 30.31
CA GLY A 383 28.60 7.38 31.03
C GLY A 383 28.63 8.68 30.22
N ASN A 384 28.00 8.73 29.05
CA ASN A 384 27.88 9.93 28.25
C ASN A 384 26.67 10.77 28.69
N LEU A 385 26.85 11.54 29.76
CA LEU A 385 25.78 12.32 30.41
C LEU A 385 25.19 13.40 29.50
N ASP A 386 26.00 14.03 28.65
CA ASP A 386 25.56 15.10 27.76
C ASP A 386 24.58 14.57 26.70
N LYS A 387 24.95 13.48 26.02
CA LYS A 387 24.05 12.82 25.06
C LYS A 387 22.82 12.26 25.74
N ALA A 388 22.97 11.63 26.92
CA ALA A 388 21.83 11.13 27.67
C ALA A 388 20.82 12.24 27.98
N LYS A 389 21.30 13.40 28.46
CA LYS A 389 20.46 14.56 28.74
C LYS A 389 19.73 15.07 27.49
N GLN A 390 20.44 15.18 26.36
CA GLN A 390 19.88 15.59 25.08
C GLN A 390 18.75 14.65 24.62
N TYR A 391 18.96 13.34 24.70
CA TYR A 391 17.95 12.36 24.28
C TYR A 391 16.75 12.30 25.22
N TYR A 392 16.92 12.52 26.52
CA TYR A 392 15.79 12.72 27.44
C TYR A 392 14.98 13.97 27.09
N GLU A 393 15.64 15.07 26.71
CA GLU A 393 14.95 16.29 26.25
C GLU A 393 14.16 16.04 24.97
N ASN A 394 14.74 15.31 24.00
CA ASN A 394 14.02 14.88 22.80
C ASN A 394 12.81 14.01 23.14
N THR A 395 12.95 13.08 24.09
CA THR A 395 11.85 12.24 24.57
C THR A 395 10.72 13.09 25.16
N LEU A 396 11.04 14.10 25.97
CA LEU A 396 10.05 15.03 26.55
C LEU A 396 9.33 15.86 25.48
N VAL A 397 10.05 16.30 24.44
CA VAL A 397 9.46 17.03 23.30
C VAL A 397 8.38 16.20 22.61
N VAL A 398 8.66 14.92 22.35
CA VAL A 398 7.68 14.01 21.74
C VAL A 398 6.55 13.69 22.72
N ALA A 399 6.85 13.46 23.99
CA ALA A 399 5.87 13.13 25.03
C ALA A 399 4.80 14.22 25.23
N ASN A 400 5.14 15.50 25.00
CA ASN A 400 4.20 16.62 25.06
C ASN A 400 2.98 16.46 24.15
N LYS A 401 3.09 15.63 23.11
CA LYS A 401 2.05 15.44 22.09
C LYS A 401 1.12 14.27 22.40
N LEU A 402 1.39 13.51 23.47
CA LEU A 402 0.63 12.33 23.85
C LEU A 402 -0.48 12.67 24.85
N ARG A 403 -1.54 11.86 24.84
CA ARG A 403 -2.70 12.02 25.74
C ARG A 403 -2.32 12.00 27.23
N ASP A 404 -1.39 11.12 27.62
CA ASP A 404 -0.92 10.94 29.00
C ASP A 404 0.42 11.64 29.29
N ALA A 405 0.66 12.78 28.65
CA ALA A 405 1.93 13.51 28.72
C ALA A 405 2.46 13.73 30.15
N SER A 406 1.59 13.99 31.14
CA SER A 406 2.02 14.24 32.52
C SER A 406 2.68 13.03 33.18
N LYS A 407 2.06 11.84 33.07
CA LYS A 407 2.60 10.59 33.63
C LYS A 407 3.91 10.20 32.96
N ILE A 408 3.94 10.27 31.63
CA ILE A 408 5.13 9.93 30.84
C ILE A 408 6.29 10.87 31.19
N LYS A 409 6.04 12.18 31.30
CA LYS A 409 7.05 13.15 31.72
C LYS A 409 7.58 12.87 33.11
N ASN A 410 6.71 12.56 34.07
CA ASN A 410 7.13 12.27 35.44
C ASN A 410 8.06 11.06 35.46
N ALA A 411 7.72 9.98 34.76
CA ALA A 411 8.58 8.81 34.62
C ALA A 411 9.96 9.15 34.02
N ILE A 412 9.98 9.94 32.94
CA ILE A 412 11.24 10.40 32.30
C ILE A 412 12.08 11.26 33.27
N ILE A 413 11.44 12.18 34.01
CA ILE A 413 12.11 13.08 34.96
C ILE A 413 12.67 12.29 36.15
N GLU A 414 11.92 11.32 36.67
CA GLU A 414 12.36 10.44 37.75
C GLU A 414 13.55 9.58 37.33
N GLU A 415 13.49 8.96 36.15
CA GLU A 415 14.60 8.15 35.63
C GLU A 415 15.86 9.01 35.44
N LYS A 416 15.71 10.20 34.84
CA LYS A 416 16.78 11.20 34.66
C LYS A 416 17.44 11.61 35.98
N LYS A 417 16.68 11.68 37.09
CA LYS A 417 17.19 12.03 38.43
C LYS A 417 17.85 10.86 39.15
N SER A 418 17.31 9.66 39.00
CA SER A 418 17.72 8.51 39.83
C SER A 418 19.14 8.01 39.52
N LEU A 419 19.64 8.22 38.29
CA LEU A 419 20.96 7.76 37.80
C LEU A 419 21.28 6.29 38.13
N ASN A 420 20.28 5.47 38.46
CA ASN A 420 20.46 4.13 38.96
C ASN A 420 20.67 3.16 37.79
N LYS A 421 21.94 2.89 37.47
CA LYS A 421 22.34 2.02 36.35
C LYS A 421 21.72 0.62 36.40
N ASN A 422 21.42 0.10 37.58
CA ASN A 422 20.84 -1.25 37.75
C ASN A 422 19.39 -1.36 37.25
N LYS A 423 18.70 -0.23 36.98
CA LYS A 423 17.34 -0.21 36.41
C LYS A 423 17.31 0.10 34.91
N LEU A 424 18.48 0.25 34.27
CA LEU A 424 18.61 0.67 32.88
C LEU A 424 18.96 -0.48 31.93
N THR A 425 19.06 -1.71 32.42
CA THR A 425 19.58 -2.87 31.68
C THR A 425 18.62 -3.45 30.65
N GLU A 426 17.33 -3.12 30.73
CA GLU A 426 16.31 -3.59 29.78
C GLU A 426 15.72 -2.44 28.98
N PRO A 427 15.49 -2.56 27.66
CA PRO A 427 14.85 -1.51 26.87
C PRO A 427 13.40 -1.25 27.28
N ILE A 428 12.93 -0.02 27.03
CA ILE A 428 11.50 0.30 27.07
C ILE A 428 10.89 -0.06 25.72
N VAL A 429 9.94 -0.98 25.73
CA VAL A 429 9.33 -1.54 24.52
C VAL A 429 7.88 -1.10 24.31
N SER A 430 7.21 -0.62 25.36
CA SER A 430 5.85 -0.08 25.30
C SER A 430 5.63 1.01 26.35
N LEU A 431 4.62 1.85 26.15
CA LEU A 431 4.19 2.81 27.18
C LEU A 431 3.33 2.15 28.27
N ASP A 432 2.71 1.01 27.99
CA ASP A 432 1.86 0.29 28.94
C ASP A 432 2.64 -0.17 30.18
N SER A 433 3.93 -0.48 30.05
CA SER A 433 4.78 -0.82 31.20
C SER A 433 5.07 0.37 32.12
N ILE A 434 4.84 1.59 31.64
CA ILE A 434 5.10 2.85 32.38
C ILE A 434 3.80 3.45 32.94
N LEU A 435 2.67 3.20 32.26
CA LEU A 435 1.36 3.77 32.62
C LEU A 435 0.57 2.91 33.63
N LYS A 436 0.98 1.65 33.85
CA LYS A 436 0.52 0.77 34.94
C LYS A 436 1.21 1.16 36.24
#